data_AF-A0A811N2Y2-F1
#
_entry.id   AF-A0A811N2Y2-F1
#
_cell.length_a   1.000
_cell.length_b   1.000
_cell.length_c   1.000
_cell.angle_alpha   90.00
_cell.angle_beta   90.00
_cell.angle_gamma   90.00
#
_symmetry.space_group_name_H-M   'P 1'
#
loop_
_entity.id
_entity.type
_entity.pdbx_description
1 polymer ?
#
loop_
_entity_poly.entity_id
_entity_poly.type
_entity_poly.pdbx_seq_one_letter_code
_entity_poly.pdbx_strand_id
1 'polypeptide(L)'
;MILRAAKKGHLPSQIGALLRDTHGVPLVHGVTGGKILRMLKARGLAPEVPEDLYFLIKKAVAIRMHLDRNRTDVDAKFRLILVESRVHRLIRYYRRT
;
A
#
# COMPACT_ATOMS: atom_id res chain seq x y z
N MET A 1 -19.50 -5.87 -3.83
CA MET A 1 -18.88 -5.63 -2.50
C MET A 1 -17.45 -5.14 -2.64
N ILE A 2 -16.57 -5.88 -3.32
CA ILE A 2 -15.18 -5.45 -3.63
C ILE A 2 -15.16 -4.16 -4.45
N LEU A 3 -15.74 -4.22 -5.64
CA LEU A 3 -16.37 -3.10 -6.37
C LEU A 3 -17.41 -2.49 -5.42
N ARG A 4 -17.67 -1.19 -5.33
CA ARG A 4 -18.32 -0.55 -4.16
C ARG A 4 -17.29 -0.20 -3.08
N ALA A 5 -16.63 -1.14 -2.41
CA ALA A 5 -15.61 -0.80 -1.41
C ALA A 5 -14.42 -0.04 -2.05
N ALA A 6 -13.96 -0.48 -3.21
CA ALA A 6 -12.94 0.24 -3.98
C ALA A 6 -13.43 1.62 -4.48
N LYS A 7 -14.71 1.74 -4.87
CA LYS A 7 -15.29 3.03 -5.28
C LYS A 7 -15.42 4.01 -4.10
N LYS A 8 -15.54 3.50 -2.88
CA LYS A 8 -15.48 4.31 -1.64
C LYS A 8 -14.05 4.75 -1.28
N GLY A 9 -13.04 4.32 -2.04
CA GLY A 9 -11.64 4.65 -1.78
C GLY A 9 -10.93 3.70 -0.82
N HIS A 10 -11.53 2.54 -0.48
CA HIS A 10 -10.81 1.53 0.30
C HIS A 10 -9.70 0.89 -0.53
N LEU A 11 -8.55 0.72 0.11
CA LEU A 11 -7.40 0.08 -0.50
C LEU A 11 -7.58 -1.44 -0.57
N PRO A 12 -6.92 -2.14 -1.52
CA PRO A 12 -7.03 -3.59 -1.67
C PRO A 12 -6.83 -4.37 -0.35
N SER A 13 -5.86 -3.97 0.47
CA SER A 13 -5.59 -4.60 1.77
C SER A 13 -6.74 -4.38 2.77
N GLN A 14 -7.31 -3.19 2.80
CA GLN A 14 -8.46 -2.86 3.65
C GLN A 14 -9.72 -3.60 3.21
N ILE A 15 -9.92 -3.74 1.90
CA ILE A 15 -11.03 -4.54 1.35
C ILE A 15 -10.90 -6.00 1.79
N GLY A 16 -9.69 -6.56 1.75
CA GLY A 16 -9.43 -7.91 2.24
C GLY A 16 -9.79 -8.08 3.72
N ALA A 17 -9.37 -7.14 4.58
CA ALA A 17 -9.71 -7.16 6.00
C ALA A 17 -11.23 -7.03 6.23
N LEU A 18 -11.89 -6.10 5.54
CA LEU A 18 -13.34 -5.90 5.63
C LEU A 18 -14.12 -7.16 5.24
N LEU A 19 -13.71 -7.83 4.17
CA LEU A 19 -14.35 -9.07 3.71
C LEU A 19 -14.19 -10.21 4.72
N ARG A 20 -13.02 -10.31 5.36
CA ARG A 20 -12.77 -11.33 6.38
C ARG A 20 -13.59 -11.05 7.64
N ASP A 21 -13.54 -9.82 8.14
CA ASP A 21 -14.03 -9.47 9.47
C ASP A 21 -15.55 -9.21 9.47
N THR A 22 -16.10 -8.60 8.41
CA THR A 22 -17.54 -8.27 8.33
C THR A 22 -18.36 -9.28 7.53
N HIS A 23 -17.75 -9.97 6.57
CA HIS A 23 -18.48 -10.86 5.64
C HIS A 23 -18.04 -12.32 5.74
N GLY A 24 -17.12 -12.65 6.65
CA GLY A 24 -16.68 -14.03 6.89
C GLY A 24 -15.97 -14.68 5.71
N VAL A 25 -15.39 -13.91 4.79
CA VAL A 25 -14.65 -14.43 3.63
C VAL A 25 -13.14 -14.43 3.96
N PRO A 26 -12.54 -15.57 4.35
CA PRO A 26 -11.15 -15.61 4.79
C PRO A 26 -10.16 -15.41 3.63
N LEU A 27 -10.47 -15.98 2.46
CA LEU A 27 -9.60 -15.90 1.28
C LEU A 27 -10.41 -15.62 0.01
N VAL A 28 -10.27 -14.40 -0.51
CA VAL A 28 -11.01 -13.96 -1.71
C VAL A 28 -10.67 -14.83 -2.94
N HIS A 29 -9.43 -15.31 -3.03
CA HIS A 29 -8.98 -16.13 -4.15
C HIS A 29 -9.74 -17.45 -4.27
N GLY A 30 -10.05 -18.10 -3.14
CA GLY A 30 -10.76 -19.39 -3.15
C GLY A 30 -12.22 -19.25 -3.60
N VAL A 31 -12.85 -18.11 -3.35
CA VAL A 31 -14.26 -17.87 -3.70
C VAL A 31 -14.41 -17.33 -5.13
N THR A 32 -13.53 -16.43 -5.54
CA THR A 32 -13.68 -15.68 -6.81
C THR A 32 -12.71 -16.11 -7.91
N GLY A 33 -11.78 -17.04 -7.64
CA GLY A 33 -10.75 -17.49 -8.58
C GLY A 33 -9.65 -16.46 -8.86
N GLY A 34 -9.75 -15.24 -8.33
CA GLY A 34 -8.83 -14.14 -8.61
C GLY A 34 -8.38 -13.36 -7.37
N LYS A 35 -7.21 -12.73 -7.46
CA LYS A 35 -6.74 -11.79 -6.42
C LYS A 35 -7.48 -10.45 -6.54
N ILE A 36 -7.69 -9.77 -5.40
CA ILE A 36 -8.37 -8.46 -5.33
C ILE A 36 -7.77 -7.47 -6.34
N LEU A 37 -6.44 -7.37 -6.39
CA LEU A 37 -5.73 -6.43 -7.27
C LEU A 37 -5.98 -6.72 -8.77
N ARG A 38 -6.07 -8.00 -9.17
CA ARG A 38 -6.40 -8.38 -10.56
C ARG A 38 -7.84 -7.98 -10.92
N MET A 39 -8.79 -8.19 -9.99
CA MET A 39 -10.18 -7.81 -10.20
C MET A 39 -10.37 -6.29 -10.31
N LEU A 40 -9.60 -5.51 -9.54
CA LEU A 40 -9.60 -4.06 -9.63
C LEU A 40 -8.99 -3.57 -10.95
N LYS A 41 -7.90 -4.19 -11.41
CA LYS A 41 -7.26 -3.88 -12.69
C LYS A 41 -8.18 -4.16 -13.87
N ALA A 42 -8.85 -5.32 -13.87
CA ALA A 42 -9.79 -5.70 -14.93
C ALA A 42 -10.98 -4.73 -15.07
N ARG A 43 -11.30 -3.99 -14.01
CA ARG A 43 -12.42 -3.04 -13.96
C ARG A 43 -11.98 -1.57 -13.95
N GLY A 44 -10.70 -1.29 -14.21
CA GLY A 44 -10.16 0.07 -14.29
C GLY A 44 -10.16 0.84 -12.96
N LEU A 45 -10.25 0.14 -11.82
CA LEU A 45 -10.25 0.73 -10.48
C LEU A 45 -8.92 0.43 -9.74
N ALA A 46 -7.88 0.05 -10.47
CA ALA A 46 -6.57 -0.17 -9.89
C ALA A 46 -5.89 1.18 -9.62
N PRO A 47 -5.22 1.34 -8.47
CA PRO A 47 -4.41 2.52 -8.22
C PRO A 47 -3.23 2.57 -9.21
N GLU A 48 -2.84 3.77 -9.62
CA GLU A 48 -1.70 4.01 -10.53
C GLU A 48 -0.38 3.57 -9.89
N VAL A 49 -0.23 3.84 -8.60
CA VAL A 49 0.93 3.43 -7.81
C VAL A 49 0.56 2.23 -6.95
N PRO A 50 1.39 1.18 -6.92
CA PRO A 50 1.22 0.06 -6.00
C PRO A 50 1.07 0.52 -4.54
N GLU A 51 0.12 -0.09 -3.81
CA GLU A 51 -0.24 0.29 -2.43
C GLU A 51 0.96 0.27 -1.47
N ASP A 52 1.80 -0.75 -1.61
CA ASP A 52 3.03 -0.95 -0.85
C ASP A 52 4.05 0.19 -1.06
N LEU A 53 4.24 0.63 -2.30
CA LEU A 53 5.09 1.76 -2.64
C LEU A 53 4.51 3.06 -2.08
N TYR A 54 3.22 3.28 -2.26
CA TYR A 54 2.52 4.48 -1.78
C TYR A 54 2.68 4.65 -0.26
N PHE A 55 2.48 3.59 0.53
CA PHE A 55 2.62 3.66 1.98
C PHE A 55 4.06 3.85 2.47
N LEU A 56 5.06 3.29 1.78
CA LEU A 56 6.45 3.54 2.12
C LEU A 56 6.86 5.00 1.84
N ILE A 57 6.42 5.56 0.72
CA ILE A 57 6.65 6.98 0.40
C ILE A 57 5.95 7.86 1.43
N LYS A 58 4.68 7.59 1.74
CA LYS A 58 3.93 8.33 2.77
C LYS A 58 4.64 8.32 4.12
N LYS A 59 5.21 7.18 4.52
CA LYS A 59 6.01 7.07 5.75
C LYS A 59 7.30 7.88 5.67
N ALA A 60 8.01 7.84 4.55
CA ALA A 60 9.24 8.62 4.35
C ALA A 60 8.96 10.12 4.45
N VAL A 61 7.88 10.61 3.84
CA VAL A 61 7.45 12.02 3.92
C VAL A 61 7.16 12.43 5.36
N ALA A 62 6.45 11.60 6.12
CA ALA A 62 6.17 11.88 7.53
C ALA A 62 7.46 11.99 8.38
N ILE A 63 8.43 11.10 8.16
CA ILE A 63 9.73 11.15 8.85
C ILE A 63 10.53 12.39 8.44
N ARG A 64 10.49 12.77 7.16
CA ARG A 64 11.12 14.00 6.65
C ARG A 64 10.56 15.24 7.33
N MET A 65 9.22 15.36 7.38
CA MET A 65 8.55 16.48 8.06
C MET A 65 8.87 16.55 9.56
N HIS A 66 9.03 15.41 10.22
CA HIS A 66 9.48 15.35 11.62
C HIS A 66 10.91 15.88 11.78
N LEU A 67 11.83 15.45 10.91
CA LEU A 67 13.23 15.87 10.93
C LEU A 67 13.43 17.35 10.59
N ASP A 68 12.56 17.94 9.76
CA ASP A 68 12.61 19.37 9.45
C ASP A 68 12.41 20.23 10.71
N ARG A 69 11.60 19.74 11.66
CA ARG A 69 11.39 20.38 12.98
C ARG A 69 12.44 19.95 13.99
N ASN A 70 12.85 18.68 13.96
CA ASN A 70 13.74 18.04 14.94
C ASN A 70 15.07 17.61 14.30
N ARG A 71 15.91 18.59 13.94
CA ARG A 71 17.14 18.35 13.16
C ARG A 71 18.23 17.58 13.92
N THR A 72 18.12 17.50 15.25
CA THR A 72 19.04 16.78 16.13
C THR A 72 18.71 15.29 16.30
N ASP A 73 17.57 14.83 15.80
CA ASP A 73 17.12 13.44 15.92
C ASP A 73 17.89 12.52 14.95
N VAL A 74 18.99 11.95 15.45
CA VAL A 74 19.86 11.04 14.70
C VAL A 74 19.17 9.70 14.38
N ASP A 75 18.31 9.19 15.27
CA ASP A 75 17.59 7.93 15.04
C ASP A 75 16.58 8.07 13.90
N ALA A 76 15.80 9.15 13.89
CA ALA A 76 14.86 9.42 12.80
C ALA A 76 15.60 9.59 11.46
N LYS A 77 16.79 10.22 11.45
CA LYS A 77 17.63 10.34 10.25
C LYS A 77 18.10 8.97 9.75
N PHE A 78 18.52 8.08 10.64
CA PHE A 78 18.88 6.71 10.29
C PHE A 78 17.69 5.92 9.74
N ARG A 79 16.53 6.01 10.39
CA ARG A 79 15.29 5.35 9.92
C ARG A 79 14.83 5.87 8.56
N LEU A 80 15.00 7.16 8.28
CA LEU A 80 14.69 7.73 6.97
C LEU A 80 15.51 7.07 5.86
N ILE A 81 16.83 6.92 6.06
CA ILE A 81 17.73 6.27 5.10
C ILE A 81 17.29 4.82 4.84
N LEU A 82 16.88 4.09 5.89
CA LEU A 82 16.37 2.72 5.73
C LEU A 82 15.07 2.67 4.92
N VAL A 83 14.14 3.57 5.18
CA VAL A 83 12.87 3.63 4.44
C VAL A 83 13.11 4.03 2.99
N GLU A 84 13.94 5.04 2.72
CA GLU A 84 14.32 5.45 1.36
C GLU A 84 15.02 4.31 0.60
N SER A 85 15.93 3.59 1.25
CA SER A 85 16.59 2.42 0.67
C SER A 85 15.59 1.32 0.30
N ARG A 86 14.57 1.08 1.13
CA ARG A 86 13.48 0.13 0.82
C ARG A 86 12.63 0.61 -0.35
N VAL A 87 12.28 1.90 -0.40
CA VAL A 87 11.55 2.51 -1.51
C VAL A 87 12.30 2.31 -2.83
N HIS A 88 13.60 2.64 -2.87
CA HIS A 88 14.42 2.47 -4.07
C HIS A 88 14.48 1.02 -4.57
N ARG A 89 14.60 0.05 -3.65
CA ARG A 89 14.56 -1.38 -3.99
C ARG A 89 13.21 -1.79 -4.59
N LEU A 90 12.12 -1.29 -4.02
CA LEU A 90 10.76 -1.61 -4.48
C LEU A 90 10.48 -0.99 -5.85
N ILE A 91 10.86 0.27 -6.06
CA ILE A 91 10.77 0.96 -7.36
C ILE A 91 11.55 0.18 -8.42
N ARG A 92 12.76 -0.30 -8.10
CA ARG A 92 13.56 -1.10 -9.04
C ARG A 92 12.83 -2.38 -9.47
N TYR A 93 12.13 -3.04 -8.56
CA TYR A 93 11.32 -4.22 -8.88
C TYR A 93 10.15 -3.88 -9.80
N TYR A 94 9.38 -2.83 -9.48
CA TYR A 94 8.23 -2.39 -10.27
C TYR A 94 8.59 -1.72 -11.60
N ARG A 95 9.82 -1.20 -11.77
CA ARG A 95 10.30 -0.71 -13.08
C ARG A 95 10.75 -1.82 -14.00
N ARG A 96 11.19 -2.95 -13.44
CA ARG A 96 11.64 -4.12 -14.21
C ARG A 96 10.46 -4.96 -14.70
N THR A 97 9.32 -4.87 -14.03
CA THR A 97 8.12 -5.68 -14.27
C THR A 97 7.05 -4.83 -14.93
#